data_AF-H3GFQ0-F1
#
_entry.id   AF-H3GFQ0-F1
#
_cell.length_a   1.000
_cell.length_b   1.000
_cell.length_c   1.000
_cell.angle_alpha   90.00
_cell.angle_beta   90.00
_cell.angle_gamma   90.00
#
_symmetry.space_group_name_H-M   'P 1'
#
loop_
_entity.id
_entity.type
_entity.pdbx_description
1 polymer ?
#
loop_
_entity_poly.entity_id
_entity_poly.type
_entity_poly.pdbx_seq_one_letter_code
_entity_poly.pdbx_strand_id
1 'polypeptide(L)'
;MCAALEPLTEPPHSIAPPRRNNYSEEDDVALLSQVLLDHPFDKSRGKVMQHWDSLAAILVVSPGVTRSKLSGKNAQSRMNQLVQTHRETVKKVALLSGVSEEITERDHLLDELVELLDDATLVKECKKKEEQKKCERDEEASLVASRVAMERLEQTSAAVEDSPPPKTSAMMEMKERDIAARKEERAEERLGRARERAEDRAELARLRAEENERMVKLLDVFTQRMMDAMRNK
;
A
#
# COMPACT_ATOMS: atom_id res chain seq x y z
N MET A 1 -64.56 55.37 -24.16
CA MET A 1 -63.17 55.49 -23.68
C MET A 1 -62.63 54.08 -23.55
N CYS A 2 -61.89 53.61 -24.54
CA CYS A 2 -61.29 52.27 -24.54
C CYS A 2 -59.83 52.40 -24.10
N ALA A 3 -59.48 51.74 -23.00
CA ALA A 3 -58.12 51.62 -22.52
C ALA A 3 -57.34 50.71 -23.47
N ALA A 4 -56.33 51.26 -24.16
CA ALA A 4 -55.36 50.48 -24.89
C ALA A 4 -54.34 49.93 -23.88
N LEU A 5 -54.36 48.61 -23.69
CA LEU A 5 -53.29 47.85 -23.06
C LEU A 5 -52.11 47.80 -24.04
N GLU A 6 -51.06 48.57 -23.76
CA GLU A 6 -49.75 48.33 -24.37
C GLU A 6 -49.13 47.07 -23.76
N PRO A 7 -48.68 46.10 -24.57
CA PRO A 7 -47.98 44.92 -24.05
C PRO A 7 -46.55 45.31 -23.65
N LEU A 8 -46.23 45.03 -22.38
CA LEU A 8 -44.86 45.07 -21.87
C LEU A 8 -44.00 44.07 -22.66
N THR A 9 -43.18 44.61 -23.55
CA THR A 9 -42.09 43.88 -24.20
C THR A 9 -41.08 43.49 -23.13
N GLU A 10 -41.08 42.22 -22.72
CA GLU A 10 -40.02 41.67 -21.88
C GLU A 10 -38.67 41.74 -22.63
N PRO A 11 -37.60 42.23 -21.99
CA PRO A 11 -36.29 42.27 -22.62
C PRO A 11 -35.78 40.83 -22.86
N PRO A 12 -35.02 40.59 -23.93
CA PRO A 12 -34.56 39.27 -24.29
C PRO A 12 -33.75 38.67 -23.14
N HIS A 13 -34.16 37.49 -22.67
CA HIS A 13 -33.36 36.65 -21.80
C HIS A 13 -31.96 36.57 -22.38
N SER A 14 -31.00 37.13 -21.65
CA SER A 14 -29.59 37.04 -21.95
C SER A 14 -29.19 35.56 -21.93
N ILE A 15 -29.22 34.92 -23.09
CA ILE A 15 -28.57 33.64 -23.32
C ILE A 15 -27.07 33.94 -23.34
N ALA A 16 -26.52 34.16 -22.15
CA ALA A 16 -25.09 34.10 -21.96
C ALA A 16 -24.64 32.68 -22.40
N PRO A 17 -23.54 32.55 -23.17
CA PRO A 17 -23.02 31.24 -23.53
C PRO A 17 -22.77 30.41 -22.26
N PRO A 18 -22.96 29.09 -22.27
CA PRO A 18 -22.84 28.25 -21.09
C PRO A 18 -21.48 28.51 -20.45
N ARG A 19 -21.52 29.01 -19.21
CA ARG A 19 -20.34 29.25 -18.39
C ARG A 19 -19.59 27.92 -18.30
N ARG A 20 -18.27 27.95 -18.50
CA ARG A 20 -17.36 26.78 -18.42
C ARG A 20 -17.88 25.75 -17.41
N ASN A 21 -18.09 24.49 -17.81
CA ASN A 21 -18.56 23.40 -16.94
C ASN A 21 -17.82 23.43 -15.59
N ASN A 22 -18.44 24.02 -14.57
CA ASN A 22 -17.92 24.00 -13.21
C ASN A 22 -18.41 22.69 -12.56
N TYR A 23 -17.63 22.15 -11.61
CA TYR A 23 -18.08 21.01 -10.81
C TYR A 23 -19.20 21.48 -9.90
N SER A 24 -20.32 20.75 -9.85
CA SER A 24 -21.33 20.93 -8.79
C SER A 24 -20.88 20.26 -7.50
N GLU A 25 -21.59 20.51 -6.40
CA GLU A 25 -21.32 19.82 -5.13
C GLU A 25 -21.57 18.32 -5.24
N GLU A 26 -22.61 17.92 -5.97
CA GLU A 26 -22.93 16.51 -6.24
C GLU A 26 -21.84 15.85 -7.10
N ASP A 27 -21.30 16.57 -8.10
CA ASP A 27 -20.15 16.09 -8.88
C ASP A 27 -18.92 15.86 -7.97
N ASP A 28 -18.68 16.77 -7.02
CA ASP A 28 -17.55 16.67 -6.08
C ASP A 28 -17.74 15.50 -5.09
N VAL A 29 -18.95 15.30 -4.55
CA VAL A 29 -19.29 14.15 -3.68
C VAL A 29 -19.12 12.83 -4.43
N ALA A 30 -19.63 12.74 -5.67
CA ALA A 30 -19.46 11.55 -6.49
C ALA A 30 -17.97 11.27 -6.80
N LEU A 31 -17.21 12.32 -7.12
CA LEU A 31 -15.77 12.23 -7.34
C LEU A 31 -15.04 11.73 -6.08
N LEU A 32 -15.30 12.34 -4.92
CA LEU A 32 -14.69 11.99 -3.64
C LEU A 32 -14.99 10.53 -3.26
N SER A 33 -16.25 10.13 -3.34
CA SER A 33 -16.70 8.78 -3.04
C SER A 33 -16.00 7.75 -3.93
N GLN A 34 -15.89 8.00 -5.23
CA GLN A 34 -15.21 7.08 -6.14
C GLN A 34 -13.69 7.06 -5.91
N VAL A 35 -13.08 8.19 -5.55
CA VAL A 35 -11.65 8.25 -5.20
C VAL A 35 -11.35 7.44 -3.94
N LEU A 36 -12.24 7.49 -2.95
CA LEU A 36 -12.16 6.67 -1.74
C LEU A 36 -12.41 5.19 -2.04
N LEU A 37 -13.22 4.83 -3.03
CA LEU A 37 -13.41 3.43 -3.39
C LEU A 37 -12.20 2.84 -4.14
N ASP A 38 -11.67 3.57 -5.12
CA ASP A 38 -10.67 3.03 -6.04
C ASP A 38 -9.22 3.25 -5.58
N HIS A 39 -9.00 4.24 -4.70
CA HIS A 39 -7.68 4.70 -4.25
C HIS A 39 -6.66 4.87 -5.39
N PRO A 40 -6.96 5.70 -6.41
CA PRO A 40 -6.11 5.81 -7.61
C PRO A 40 -4.70 6.35 -7.31
N PHE A 41 -4.53 7.10 -6.23
CA PHE A 41 -3.26 7.70 -5.80
C PHE A 41 -2.29 6.72 -5.09
N ASP A 42 -2.79 5.58 -4.61
CA ASP A 42 -1.96 4.57 -3.92
C ASP A 42 -1.50 3.43 -4.85
N LYS A 43 -1.84 3.51 -6.13
CA LYS A 43 -1.46 2.49 -7.11
C LYS A 43 0.02 2.57 -7.46
N SER A 44 0.57 1.44 -7.91
CA SER A 44 1.98 1.32 -8.29
C SER A 44 2.44 2.41 -9.26
N ARG A 45 3.68 2.92 -9.09
CA ARG A 45 4.29 3.89 -10.00
C ARG A 45 4.17 3.43 -11.46
N GLY A 46 3.74 4.34 -12.34
CA GLY A 46 3.51 4.06 -13.77
C GLY A 46 2.08 3.67 -14.14
N LYS A 47 1.23 3.26 -13.19
CA LYS A 47 -0.19 2.91 -13.45
C LYS A 47 -1.20 3.91 -12.90
N VAL A 48 -0.78 4.83 -12.02
CA VAL A 48 -1.65 5.82 -11.36
C VAL A 48 -2.60 6.52 -12.33
N MET A 49 -2.10 7.02 -13.47
CA MET A 49 -2.95 7.74 -14.44
C MET A 49 -4.00 6.84 -15.10
N GLN A 50 -3.69 5.55 -15.34
CA GLN A 50 -4.67 4.61 -15.89
C GLN A 50 -5.85 4.40 -14.93
N HIS A 51 -5.57 4.38 -13.62
CA HIS A 51 -6.62 4.31 -12.60
C HIS A 51 -7.44 5.60 -12.53
N TRP A 52 -6.81 6.76 -12.67
CA TRP A 52 -7.55 8.03 -12.77
C TRP A 52 -8.43 8.09 -14.03
N ASP A 53 -7.95 7.61 -15.18
CA ASP A 53 -8.73 7.57 -16.42
C ASP A 53 -9.89 6.56 -16.32
N SER A 54 -9.67 5.42 -15.66
CA SER A 54 -10.73 4.44 -15.39
C SER A 54 -11.80 5.01 -14.46
N LEU A 55 -11.40 5.68 -13.37
CA LEU A 55 -12.29 6.38 -12.46
C LEU A 55 -13.10 7.46 -13.19
N ALA A 56 -12.45 8.25 -14.06
CA ALA A 56 -13.14 9.27 -14.84
C ALA A 56 -14.17 8.66 -15.81
N ALA A 57 -13.86 7.51 -16.43
CA ALA A 57 -14.80 6.79 -17.28
C ALA A 57 -16.03 6.28 -16.49
N ILE A 58 -15.83 5.78 -15.27
CA ILE A 58 -16.91 5.37 -14.37
C ILE A 58 -17.82 6.56 -14.04
N LEU A 59 -17.23 7.70 -13.64
CA LEU A 59 -17.99 8.89 -13.29
C LEU A 59 -18.81 9.45 -14.45
N VAL A 60 -18.29 9.40 -15.69
CA VAL A 60 -19.03 9.87 -16.88
C VAL A 60 -20.27 9.01 -17.16
N VAL A 61 -20.25 7.73 -16.79
CA VAL A 61 -21.39 6.80 -16.97
C VAL A 61 -22.36 6.87 -15.79
N SER A 62 -21.93 7.38 -14.63
CA SER A 62 -22.73 7.41 -13.41
C SER A 62 -23.91 8.39 -13.53
N PRO A 63 -25.16 7.97 -13.23
CA PRO A 63 -26.29 8.87 -13.17
C PRO A 63 -26.12 9.81 -11.97
N GLY A 64 -26.05 11.11 -12.24
CA GLY A 64 -25.85 12.14 -11.21
C GLY A 64 -24.64 13.03 -11.46
N VAL A 65 -23.70 12.62 -12.31
CA VAL A 65 -22.59 13.47 -12.73
C VAL A 65 -23.02 14.31 -13.95
N THR A 66 -22.98 15.63 -13.80
CA THR A 66 -23.43 16.56 -14.85
C THR A 66 -22.43 16.64 -16.01
N ARG A 67 -21.19 16.18 -15.78
CA ARG A 67 -20.10 16.19 -16.76
C ARG A 67 -20.14 15.00 -17.72
N SER A 68 -20.46 15.27 -18.97
CA SER A 68 -20.38 14.32 -20.08
C SER A 68 -18.96 13.98 -20.57
N LYS A 69 -17.95 14.78 -20.18
CA LYS A 69 -16.54 14.53 -20.53
C LYS A 69 -15.62 14.86 -19.35
N LEU A 70 -15.06 13.82 -18.75
CA LEU A 70 -14.06 13.89 -17.68
C LEU A 70 -12.83 13.07 -18.07
N SER A 71 -11.65 13.58 -17.79
CA SER A 71 -10.37 12.87 -17.95
C SER A 71 -9.78 12.62 -16.57
N GLY A 72 -9.00 11.56 -16.42
CA GLY A 72 -8.32 11.25 -15.16
C GLY A 72 -7.47 12.40 -14.64
N LYS A 73 -6.79 13.12 -15.53
CA LYS A 73 -6.01 14.32 -15.15
C LYS A 73 -6.89 15.43 -14.56
N ASN A 74 -8.09 15.63 -15.09
CA ASN A 74 -9.03 16.64 -14.60
C ASN A 74 -9.65 16.22 -13.26
N ALA A 75 -9.98 14.93 -13.10
CA ALA A 75 -10.46 14.36 -11.86
C ALA A 75 -9.41 14.47 -10.75
N GLN A 76 -8.16 14.08 -11.04
CA GLN A 76 -7.03 14.23 -10.13
C GLN A 76 -6.79 15.69 -9.75
N SER A 77 -6.80 16.60 -10.72
CA SER A 77 -6.61 18.02 -10.47
C SER A 77 -7.71 18.60 -9.59
N ARG A 78 -8.98 18.21 -9.82
CA ARG A 78 -10.11 18.66 -8.99
C ARG A 78 -9.97 18.12 -7.58
N MET A 79 -9.60 16.84 -7.44
CA MET A 79 -9.38 16.23 -6.14
C MET A 79 -8.35 17.01 -5.30
N ASN A 80 -7.18 17.26 -5.88
CA ASN A 80 -6.11 17.98 -5.20
C ASN A 80 -6.55 19.39 -4.76
N GLN A 81 -7.36 20.07 -5.57
CA GLN A 81 -7.92 21.39 -5.21
C GLN A 81 -8.86 21.27 -4.00
N LEU A 82 -9.77 20.30 -4.00
CA LEU A 82 -10.71 20.10 -2.89
C LEU A 82 -9.97 19.79 -1.59
N VAL A 83 -9.01 18.87 -1.63
CA VAL A 83 -8.17 18.52 -0.46
C VAL A 83 -7.40 19.73 0.05
N GLN A 84 -6.81 20.53 -0.85
CA GLN A 84 -6.08 21.73 -0.44
C GLN A 84 -6.99 22.75 0.23
N THR A 85 -8.12 23.07 -0.40
CA THR A 85 -9.10 24.01 0.16
C THR A 85 -9.62 23.53 1.51
N HIS A 86 -9.93 22.24 1.64
CA HIS A 86 -10.39 21.65 2.91
C HIS A 86 -9.37 21.82 4.04
N ARG A 87 -8.10 21.48 3.78
CA ARG A 87 -7.01 21.65 4.75
C ARG A 87 -6.85 23.11 5.19
N GLU A 88 -7.05 24.07 4.28
CA GLU A 88 -7.01 25.49 4.61
C GLU A 88 -8.22 25.93 5.45
N THR A 89 -9.42 25.44 5.13
CA THR A 89 -10.65 25.72 5.87
C THR A 89 -10.56 25.15 7.30
N VAL A 90 -10.20 23.88 7.46
CA VAL A 90 -10.03 23.24 8.78
C VAL A 90 -9.03 24.01 9.65
N LYS A 91 -7.90 24.44 9.07
CA LYS A 91 -6.92 25.28 9.79
C LYS A 91 -7.51 26.62 10.22
N LYS A 92 -8.27 27.29 9.35
CA LYS A 92 -8.92 28.58 9.68
C LYS A 92 -9.97 28.40 10.78
N VAL A 93 -10.82 27.38 10.68
CA VAL A 93 -11.85 27.07 11.68
C VAL A 93 -11.21 26.75 13.03
N ALA A 94 -10.13 25.95 13.04
CA ALA A 94 -9.38 25.64 14.27
C ALA A 94 -8.81 26.89 14.96
N LEU A 95 -8.41 27.90 14.18
CA LEU A 95 -7.91 29.19 14.72
C LEU A 95 -9.02 30.10 15.22
N LEU A 96 -10.24 29.96 14.70
CA LEU A 96 -11.37 30.87 14.97
C LEU A 96 -12.30 30.41 16.10
N SER A 97 -11.90 29.40 16.89
CA SER A 97 -12.52 28.93 18.15
C SER A 97 -14.00 29.34 18.35
N GLY A 98 -14.93 28.55 17.81
CA GLY A 98 -16.32 28.58 18.29
C GLY A 98 -17.43 28.64 17.25
N VAL A 99 -17.14 28.64 15.95
CA VAL A 99 -18.17 28.53 14.92
C VAL A 99 -18.24 27.08 14.43
N SER A 100 -19.21 26.34 14.95
CA SER A 100 -19.63 25.04 14.40
C SER A 100 -20.44 25.31 13.14
N GLU A 101 -19.81 25.20 11.98
CA GLU A 101 -20.56 25.06 10.73
C GLU A 101 -21.14 23.63 10.63
N GLU A 102 -22.22 23.48 9.88
CA GLU A 102 -22.80 22.17 9.60
C GLU A 102 -21.80 21.36 8.77
N ILE A 103 -21.34 20.21 9.30
CA ILE A 103 -20.40 19.34 8.59
C ILE A 103 -21.17 18.65 7.46
N THR A 104 -20.81 18.98 6.22
CA THR A 104 -21.45 18.38 5.05
C THR A 104 -20.93 16.96 4.78
N GLU A 105 -21.64 16.18 3.97
CA GLU A 105 -21.16 14.88 3.49
C GLU A 105 -19.81 15.02 2.76
N ARG A 106 -19.67 16.07 1.95
CA ARG A 106 -18.42 16.41 1.26
C ARG A 106 -17.27 16.60 2.25
N ASP A 107 -17.51 17.25 3.39
CA ASP A 107 -16.47 17.49 4.40
C ASP A 107 -16.04 16.18 5.08
N HIS A 108 -16.98 15.28 5.39
CA HIS A 108 -16.65 13.95 5.91
C HIS A 108 -15.78 13.14 4.95
N LEU A 109 -16.15 13.11 3.67
CA LEU A 109 -15.37 12.40 2.64
C LEU A 109 -13.97 13.01 2.48
N LEU A 110 -13.84 14.34 2.65
CA LEU A 110 -12.55 15.01 2.61
C LEU A 110 -11.69 14.73 3.84
N ASP A 111 -12.29 14.64 5.04
CA ASP A 111 -11.58 14.25 6.26
C ASP A 111 -10.98 12.84 6.12
N GLU A 112 -11.80 11.86 5.70
CA GLU A 112 -11.34 10.48 5.47
C GLU A 112 -10.26 10.42 4.39
N LEU A 113 -10.43 11.15 3.29
CA LEU A 113 -9.45 11.17 2.22
C LEU A 113 -8.12 11.84 2.64
N VAL A 114 -8.18 12.89 3.46
CA VAL A 114 -6.99 13.55 3.99
C VAL A 114 -6.19 12.60 4.88
N GLU A 115 -6.87 11.90 5.80
CA GLU A 115 -6.26 10.89 6.66
C GLU A 115 -5.54 9.82 5.82
N LEU A 116 -6.24 9.27 4.83
CA LEU A 116 -5.68 8.23 3.96
C LEU A 116 -4.49 8.72 3.12
N LEU A 117 -4.51 9.96 2.63
CA LEU A 117 -3.39 10.55 1.89
C LEU A 117 -2.16 10.78 2.78
N ASP A 118 -2.38 11.21 4.03
CA ASP A 118 -1.30 11.42 4.99
C ASP A 118 -0.68 10.07 5.40
N ASP A 119 -1.50 9.05 5.67
CA ASP A 119 -1.05 7.67 5.94
C ASP A 119 -0.25 7.07 4.78
N ALA A 120 -0.75 7.20 3.55
CA ALA A 120 -0.04 6.73 2.36
C ALA A 120 1.32 7.43 2.18
N THR A 121 1.40 8.71 2.57
CA THR A 121 2.65 9.48 2.56
C THR A 121 3.60 8.98 3.64
N LEU A 122 3.12 8.74 4.86
CA LEU A 122 3.93 8.21 5.97
C LEU A 122 4.50 6.82 5.64
N VAL A 123 3.68 5.92 5.08
CA VAL A 123 4.13 4.59 4.66
C VAL A 123 5.23 4.67 3.60
N LYS A 124 5.11 5.56 2.62
CA LYS A 124 6.12 5.78 1.58
C LYS A 124 7.44 6.28 2.17
N GLU A 125 7.36 7.24 3.09
CA GLU A 125 8.55 7.78 3.77
C GLU A 125 9.20 6.74 4.71
N CYS A 126 8.43 5.93 5.42
CA CYS A 126 8.95 4.84 6.24
C CYS A 126 9.69 3.80 5.41
N LYS A 127 9.11 3.35 4.28
CA LYS A 127 9.77 2.42 3.35
C LYS A 127 11.07 2.98 2.80
N LYS A 128 11.06 4.26 2.41
CA LYS A 128 12.27 4.95 1.92
C LYS A 128 13.36 5.02 2.99
N LYS A 129 13.00 5.36 4.24
CA LYS A 129 13.95 5.39 5.37
C LYS A 129 14.51 4.01 5.69
N GLU A 130 13.69 2.97 5.62
CA GLU A 130 14.13 1.59 5.84
C GLU A 130 15.11 1.12 4.76
N GLU A 131 14.80 1.40 3.49
CA GLU A 131 15.67 1.10 2.37
C GLU A 131 17.00 1.85 2.45
N GLN A 132 16.95 3.14 2.84
CA GLN A 132 18.15 3.93 3.08
C GLN A 132 19.03 3.34 4.20
N LYS A 133 18.44 3.01 5.36
CA LYS A 133 19.17 2.37 6.47
C LYS A 133 19.75 1.00 6.09
N LYS A 134 19.13 0.30 5.16
CA LYS A 134 19.67 -0.96 4.63
C LYS A 134 20.90 -0.67 3.75
N CYS A 135 20.81 0.28 2.84
CA CYS A 135 21.93 0.70 1.99
C CYS A 135 23.12 1.17 2.83
N GLU A 136 22.88 2.01 3.84
CA GLU A 136 23.91 2.51 4.75
C GLU A 136 24.61 1.37 5.51
N ARG A 137 23.86 0.37 5.99
CA ARG A 137 24.44 -0.83 6.64
C ARG A 137 25.26 -1.68 5.68
N ASP A 138 24.78 -1.87 4.45
CA ASP A 138 25.48 -2.66 3.43
C ASP A 138 26.79 -1.95 3.01
N GLU A 139 26.78 -0.61 2.90
CA GLU A 139 27.96 0.21 2.64
C GLU A 139 28.96 0.15 3.81
N GLU A 140 28.50 0.29 5.05
CA GLU A 140 29.35 0.18 6.24
C GLU A 140 30.00 -1.21 6.33
N ALA A 141 29.23 -2.28 6.12
CA ALA A 141 29.75 -3.64 6.09
C ALA A 141 30.81 -3.85 5.00
N SER A 142 30.62 -3.24 3.82
CA SER A 142 31.59 -3.26 2.72
C SER A 142 32.91 -2.55 3.09
N LEU A 143 32.83 -1.40 3.76
CA LEU A 143 33.99 -0.66 4.24
C LEU A 143 34.76 -1.45 5.31
N VAL A 144 34.07 -2.10 6.24
CA VAL A 144 34.68 -2.96 7.25
C VAL A 144 35.37 -4.16 6.60
N ALA A 145 34.72 -4.83 5.64
CA ALA A 145 35.31 -5.96 4.91
C ALA A 145 36.59 -5.54 4.17
N SER A 146 36.57 -4.38 3.52
CA SER A 146 37.73 -3.82 2.82
C SER A 146 38.88 -3.52 3.78
N ARG A 147 38.60 -2.91 4.93
CA ARG A 147 39.59 -2.63 5.98
C ARG A 147 40.24 -3.92 6.52
N VAL A 148 39.42 -4.92 6.86
CA VAL A 148 39.91 -6.23 7.37
C VAL A 148 40.77 -6.94 6.33
N ALA A 149 40.41 -6.86 5.04
CA ALA A 149 41.22 -7.43 3.97
C ALA A 149 42.58 -6.74 3.83
N MET A 150 42.62 -5.41 3.93
CA MET A 150 43.87 -4.63 3.89
C MET A 150 44.78 -4.94 5.08
N GLU A 151 44.22 -4.98 6.30
CA GLU A 151 44.99 -5.31 7.51
C GLU A 151 45.59 -6.74 7.43
N ARG A 152 44.83 -7.71 6.92
CA ARG A 152 45.35 -9.07 6.68
C ARG A 152 46.49 -9.09 5.67
N LEU A 153 46.40 -8.32 4.60
CA LEU A 153 47.46 -8.21 3.60
C LEU A 153 48.74 -7.62 4.22
N GLU A 154 48.61 -6.56 5.02
CA GLU A 154 49.73 -5.94 5.75
C GLU A 154 50.38 -6.89 6.76
N GLN A 155 49.58 -7.69 7.49
CA GLN A 155 50.13 -8.71 8.40
C GLN A 155 50.88 -9.82 7.64
N THR A 156 50.43 -10.18 6.44
CA THR A 156 51.13 -11.17 5.63
C THR A 156 52.42 -10.64 4.99
N SER A 157 52.53 -9.33 4.72
CA SER A 157 53.77 -8.73 4.21
C SER A 157 54.78 -8.48 5.32
N ALA A 158 54.32 -8.13 6.54
CA ALA A 158 55.19 -7.96 7.70
C ALA A 158 55.81 -9.28 8.21
N ALA A 159 55.18 -10.43 7.92
CA ALA A 159 55.66 -11.75 8.33
C ALA A 159 56.72 -12.37 7.38
N VAL A 160 57.16 -11.67 6.32
CA VAL A 160 58.12 -12.19 5.33
C VAL A 160 59.59 -11.84 5.66
N GLU A 161 59.84 -11.02 6.67
CA GLU A 161 61.19 -10.61 7.10
C GLU A 161 61.57 -11.21 8.48
N ASP A 162 61.61 -12.55 8.62
CA ASP A 162 62.59 -13.26 9.48
C ASP A 162 62.53 -14.80 9.27
N SER A 163 63.68 -15.48 9.44
CA SER A 163 64.03 -16.86 9.03
C SER A 163 63.20 -18.04 9.64
N PRO A 164 63.24 -19.30 9.11
CA PRO A 164 62.23 -20.35 9.37
C PRO A 164 62.60 -21.38 10.47
N PRO A 165 61.62 -21.92 11.23
CA PRO A 165 61.68 -23.32 11.71
C PRO A 165 60.31 -24.06 11.79
N PRO A 166 60.24 -25.37 12.15
CA PRO A 166 59.25 -26.34 11.68
C PRO A 166 57.96 -26.32 12.51
N LYS A 167 56.90 -25.68 12.01
CA LYS A 167 55.56 -25.65 12.66
C LYS A 167 54.38 -25.83 11.69
N THR A 168 54.65 -26.15 10.42
CA THR A 168 53.65 -26.14 9.35
C THR A 168 52.60 -27.24 9.47
N SER A 169 52.96 -28.43 9.96
CA SER A 169 52.02 -29.57 10.06
C SER A 169 50.91 -29.33 11.10
N ALA A 170 51.25 -28.92 12.32
CA ALA A 170 50.24 -28.65 13.36
C ALA A 170 49.32 -27.48 13.00
N MET A 171 49.87 -26.45 12.36
CA MET A 171 49.11 -25.29 11.89
C MET A 171 48.18 -25.64 10.72
N MET A 172 48.61 -26.54 9.83
CA MET A 172 47.80 -27.05 8.73
C MET A 172 46.62 -27.89 9.25
N GLU A 173 46.87 -28.77 10.22
CA GLU A 173 45.79 -29.55 10.83
C GLU A 173 44.77 -28.69 11.60
N MET A 174 45.22 -27.65 12.30
CA MET A 174 44.31 -26.71 12.97
C MET A 174 43.43 -25.97 11.95
N LYS A 175 44.01 -25.58 10.81
CA LYS A 175 43.32 -24.91 9.72
C LYS A 175 42.34 -25.85 9.01
N GLU A 176 42.69 -27.12 8.84
CA GLU A 176 41.80 -28.14 8.31
C GLU A 176 40.62 -28.41 9.24
N ARG A 177 40.84 -28.49 10.56
CA ARG A 177 39.76 -28.60 11.56
C ARG A 177 38.85 -27.37 11.55
N ASP A 178 39.39 -26.16 11.44
CA ASP A 178 38.59 -24.92 11.34
C ASP A 178 37.75 -24.88 10.04
N ILE A 179 38.32 -25.31 8.91
CA ILE A 179 37.60 -25.41 7.63
C ILE A 179 36.52 -26.49 7.69
N ALA A 180 36.79 -27.63 8.33
CA ALA A 180 35.82 -28.71 8.51
C ALA A 180 34.65 -28.25 9.40
N ALA A 181 34.93 -27.62 10.55
CA ALA A 181 33.91 -27.09 11.45
C ALA A 181 33.02 -26.06 10.74
N ARG A 182 33.59 -25.12 9.98
CA ARG A 182 32.82 -24.16 9.18
C ARG A 182 32.00 -24.80 8.06
N LYS A 183 32.42 -25.96 7.53
CA LYS A 183 31.67 -26.70 6.50
C LYS A 183 30.50 -27.46 7.13
N GLU A 184 30.71 -28.03 8.31
CA GLU A 184 29.73 -28.74 9.12
C GLU A 184 28.63 -27.80 9.60
N GLU A 185 28.98 -26.65 10.19
CA GLU A 185 28.01 -25.62 10.60
C GLU A 185 27.10 -25.18 9.45
N ARG A 186 27.67 -24.93 8.27
CA ARG A 186 26.89 -24.60 7.07
C ARG A 186 26.01 -25.78 6.61
N ALA A 187 26.42 -27.02 6.85
CA ALA A 187 25.63 -28.20 6.52
C ALA A 187 24.46 -28.37 7.49
N GLU A 188 24.70 -28.17 8.79
CA GLU A 188 23.67 -28.16 9.83
C GLU A 188 22.64 -27.05 9.59
N GLU A 189 23.08 -25.85 9.25
CA GLU A 189 22.17 -24.74 8.93
C GLU A 189 21.31 -25.04 7.68
N ARG A 190 21.88 -25.70 6.66
CA ARG A 190 21.11 -26.18 5.49
C ARG A 190 20.11 -27.28 5.87
N LEU A 191 20.50 -28.20 6.75
CA LEU A 191 19.62 -29.26 7.27
C LEU A 191 18.51 -28.67 8.14
N GLY A 192 18.81 -27.70 9.00
CA GLY A 192 17.84 -26.98 9.83
C GLY A 192 16.78 -26.30 8.99
N ARG A 193 17.19 -25.51 7.98
CA ARG A 193 16.25 -24.90 7.02
C ARG A 193 15.44 -25.92 6.23
N ALA A 194 16.00 -27.10 5.95
CA ALA A 194 15.27 -28.16 5.26
C ALA A 194 14.24 -28.85 6.16
N ARG A 195 14.58 -29.02 7.44
CA ARG A 195 13.73 -29.57 8.48
C ARG A 195 12.57 -28.65 8.80
N GLU A 196 12.82 -27.36 9.03
CA GLU A 196 11.78 -26.34 9.25
C GLU A 196 10.76 -26.34 8.11
N ARG A 197 11.23 -26.25 6.85
CA ARG A 197 10.34 -26.35 5.68
C ARG A 197 9.57 -27.68 5.61
N ALA A 198 10.13 -28.77 6.12
CA ALA A 198 9.44 -30.05 6.15
C ALA A 198 8.37 -30.10 7.26
N GLU A 199 8.67 -29.50 8.41
CA GLU A 199 7.75 -29.32 9.53
C GLU A 199 6.57 -28.43 9.12
N ASP A 200 6.80 -27.28 8.48
CA ASP A 200 5.73 -26.41 7.95
C ASP A 200 4.79 -27.14 6.99
N ARG A 201 5.37 -27.95 6.07
CA ARG A 201 4.58 -28.77 5.14
C ARG A 201 3.77 -29.83 5.88
N ALA A 202 4.34 -30.45 6.92
CA ALA A 202 3.67 -31.45 7.73
C ALA A 202 2.54 -30.83 8.57
N GLU A 203 2.76 -29.63 9.14
CA GLU A 203 1.74 -28.91 9.91
C GLU A 203 0.56 -28.52 9.04
N LEU A 204 0.81 -27.96 7.85
CA LEU A 204 -0.25 -27.64 6.90
C LEU A 204 -1.03 -28.90 6.46
N ALA A 205 -0.33 -30.02 6.24
CA ALA A 205 -0.99 -31.29 5.93
C ALA A 205 -1.84 -31.78 7.10
N ARG A 206 -1.39 -31.61 8.35
CA ARG A 206 -2.14 -31.96 9.56
C ARG A 206 -3.40 -31.11 9.71
N LEU A 207 -3.31 -29.79 9.52
CA LEU A 207 -4.46 -28.90 9.58
C LEU A 207 -5.51 -29.25 8.52
N ARG A 208 -5.09 -29.53 7.28
CA ARG A 208 -6.01 -30.02 6.24
C ARG A 208 -6.65 -31.36 6.60
N ALA A 209 -5.89 -32.28 7.18
CA ALA A 209 -6.44 -33.57 7.62
C ALA A 209 -7.49 -33.38 8.72
N GLU A 210 -7.22 -32.50 9.68
CA GLU A 210 -8.15 -32.18 10.78
C GLU A 210 -9.41 -31.47 10.27
N GLU A 211 -9.27 -30.51 9.35
CA GLU A 211 -10.41 -29.84 8.71
C GLU A 211 -11.27 -30.82 7.91
N ASN A 212 -10.63 -31.68 7.10
CA ASN A 212 -11.32 -32.73 6.37
C ASN A 212 -12.05 -33.70 7.31
N GLU A 213 -11.43 -34.09 8.42
CA GLU A 213 -12.05 -34.95 9.42
C GLU A 213 -13.29 -34.29 10.07
N ARG A 214 -13.20 -32.99 10.41
CA ARG A 214 -14.33 -32.22 10.92
C ARG A 214 -15.47 -32.13 9.91
N MET A 215 -15.16 -31.92 8.62
CA MET A 215 -16.16 -31.89 7.55
C MET A 215 -16.85 -33.24 7.39
N VAL A 216 -16.09 -34.35 7.40
CA VAL A 216 -16.64 -35.70 7.32
C VAL A 216 -17.57 -35.98 8.52
N LYS A 217 -17.17 -35.60 9.74
CA LYS A 217 -18.03 -35.72 10.94
C LYS A 217 -19.33 -34.91 10.81
N LEU A 218 -19.26 -33.69 10.25
CA LEU A 218 -20.47 -32.88 10.03
C LEU A 218 -21.42 -33.51 9.01
N LEU A 219 -20.86 -34.06 7.93
CA LEU A 219 -21.65 -34.80 6.93
C LEU A 219 -22.31 -36.03 7.56
N ASP A 220 -21.60 -36.76 8.43
CA ASP A 220 -22.14 -37.92 9.15
C ASP A 220 -23.31 -37.53 10.08
N VAL A 221 -23.19 -36.43 10.82
CA VAL A 221 -24.30 -35.91 11.64
C VAL A 221 -25.49 -35.51 10.76
N PHE A 222 -25.24 -34.87 9.62
CA PHE A 222 -26.28 -34.47 8.68
C PHE A 222 -27.00 -35.69 8.07
N THR A 223 -26.25 -36.70 7.61
CA THR A 223 -26.81 -37.94 7.08
C THR A 223 -27.59 -38.71 8.14
N GLN A 224 -27.08 -38.78 9.37
CA GLN A 224 -27.79 -39.41 10.49
C GLN A 224 -29.14 -38.73 10.76
N ARG A 225 -29.16 -37.39 10.81
CA ARG A 225 -30.41 -36.63 11.00
C ARG A 225 -31.40 -36.83 9.87
N MET A 226 -30.93 -36.91 8.62
CA MET A 226 -31.79 -37.23 7.48
C MET A 226 -32.35 -38.65 7.58
N MET A 227 -31.52 -39.63 7.94
CA MET A 227 -31.95 -41.02 8.13
C MET A 227 -32.98 -41.15 9.26
N ASP A 228 -32.77 -40.48 10.39
CA ASP A 228 -33.72 -40.49 11.52
C ASP A 228 -35.07 -39.84 11.15
N ALA A 229 -35.05 -38.75 10.37
CA ALA A 229 -36.26 -38.11 9.86
C ALA A 229 -37.03 -38.98 8.85
N MET A 230 -36.34 -39.86 8.12
CA MET A 230 -36.99 -40.84 7.24
C MET A 230 -37.54 -42.04 8.02
N ARG A 231 -36.93 -42.42 9.14
CA ARG A 231 -37.35 -43.56 9.97
C ARG A 231 -38.54 -43.26 10.88
N ASN A 232 -38.74 -41.98 11.22
CA ASN A 232 -39.82 -41.50 12.10
C ASN A 232 -41.09 -41.08 11.32
N LYS A 233 -41.24 -41.52 10.07
CA LYS A 233 -42.46 -41.40 9.24
C LYS A 233 -43.04 -42.79 9.03
#